data_AF-A0A839FDT3-F1
#
_entry.id   AF-A0A839FDT3-F1
#
_cell.length_a   1.000
_cell.length_b   1.000
_cell.length_c   1.000
_cell.angle_alpha   90.00
_cell.angle_beta   90.00
_cell.angle_gamma   90.00
#
_symmetry.space_group_name_H-M   'P 1'
#
loop_
_entity.id
_entity.type
_entity.pdbx_description
1 polymer ?
#
loop_
_entity_poly.entity_id
_entity_poly.type
_entity_poly.pdbx_seq_one_letter_code
_entity_poly.pdbx_strand_id
1 'polypeptide(L)'
;MSTGLYGVSAEERPLSRKELCAKFQTQVHQAIIEHAEAPRAAKAKSLQKKAIRFCASNRQAQGVRTFAKALKALGVQPVNN
;
A
#
# COMPACT_ATOMS: atom_id res chain seq x y z
N MET A 1 14.51 -7.08 31.25
CA MET A 1 13.84 -7.84 30.17
C MET A 1 12.35 -7.65 30.36
N SER A 2 11.69 -6.85 29.52
CA SER A 2 10.23 -6.74 29.54
C SER A 2 9.74 -7.00 28.13
N THR A 3 9.21 -8.20 27.94
CA THR A 3 8.56 -8.70 26.74
C THR A 3 7.29 -7.92 26.45
N GLY A 4 7.04 -7.70 25.17
CA GLY A 4 6.07 -6.75 24.67
C GLY A 4 4.61 -7.11 24.87
N LEU A 5 3.80 -6.12 24.54
CA LEU A 5 2.43 -6.25 24.08
C LEU A 5 2.20 -5.07 23.16
N TYR A 6 2.28 -5.37 21.87
CA TYR A 6 1.85 -4.50 20.79
C TYR A 6 0.33 -4.41 20.88
N GLY A 7 -0.14 -3.63 21.87
CA GLY A 7 -1.52 -3.19 21.98
C GLY A 7 -1.76 -2.18 20.87
N VAL A 8 -1.95 -2.66 19.64
CA VAL A 8 -2.60 -1.86 18.61
C VAL A 8 -4.09 -1.91 18.95
N SER A 9 -4.48 -1.11 19.96
CA SER A 9 -5.88 -0.87 20.26
C SER A 9 -6.53 -0.35 18.98
N ALA A 10 -7.57 -1.08 18.58
CA ALA A 10 -8.52 -0.71 17.57
C ALA A 10 -9.21 0.59 18.00
N GLU A 11 -8.61 1.71 17.65
CA GLU A 11 -9.34 2.95 17.47
C GLU A 11 -9.71 3.02 15.99
N GLU A 12 -11.00 2.82 15.72
CA GLU A 12 -11.72 3.16 14.49
C GLU A 12 -11.64 4.67 14.19
N ARG A 13 -10.43 5.21 14.18
CA ARG A 13 -10.16 6.51 13.58
C ARG A 13 -9.99 6.24 12.10
N PRO A 14 -10.79 6.89 11.22
CA PRO A 14 -10.56 6.77 9.78
C PRO A 14 -9.11 7.13 9.52
N LEU A 15 -8.34 6.14 9.06
CA LEU A 15 -6.91 6.29 8.82
C LEU A 15 -6.69 7.55 8.00
N SER A 16 -5.78 8.41 8.46
CA SER A 16 -5.36 9.56 7.70
C SER A 16 -4.92 9.10 6.32
N ARG A 17 -5.18 9.90 5.28
CA ARG A 17 -4.77 9.52 3.92
C ARG A 17 -3.26 9.26 3.81
N LYS A 18 -2.44 9.85 4.69
CA LYS A 18 -1.00 9.55 4.81
C LYS A 18 -0.74 8.15 5.36
N GLU A 19 -1.49 7.72 6.38
CA GLU A 19 -1.36 6.38 6.97
C GLU A 19 -1.83 5.30 5.98
N LEU A 20 -2.91 5.57 5.25
CA LEU A 20 -3.37 4.74 4.14
C LEU A 20 -2.29 4.59 3.07
N CYS A 21 -1.64 5.69 2.67
CA CYS A 21 -0.53 5.66 1.73
C CYS A 21 0.63 4.76 2.21
N ALA A 22 1.02 4.86 3.48
CA ALA A 22 2.07 4.02 4.05
C ALA A 22 1.67 2.53 4.07
N LYS A 23 0.45 2.20 4.51
CA LYS A 23 -0.08 0.83 4.49
C LYS A 23 -0.10 0.23 3.08
N PHE A 24 -0.67 0.97 2.12
CA PHE A 24 -0.73 0.53 0.73
C PHE A 24 0.67 0.38 0.11
N GLN A 25 1.63 1.24 0.46
CA GLN A 25 3.00 1.14 -0.01
C GLN A 25 3.65 -0.18 0.43
N THR A 26 3.53 -0.53 1.72
CA THR A 26 4.04 -1.79 2.27
C THR A 26 3.35 -2.98 1.61
N GLN A 27 2.02 -2.95 1.49
CA GLN A 27 1.28 -4.06 0.89
C GLN A 27 1.65 -4.29 -0.58
N VAL A 28 1.73 -3.21 -1.38
CA VAL A 28 2.16 -3.31 -2.78
C VAL A 28 3.60 -3.81 -2.86
N HIS A 29 4.48 -3.39 -1.95
CA HIS A 29 5.86 -3.87 -1.94
C HIS A 29 5.94 -5.38 -1.70
N GLN A 30 5.24 -5.88 -0.68
CA GLN A 30 5.18 -7.31 -0.37
C GLN A 30 4.56 -8.10 -1.52
N ALA A 31 3.42 -7.65 -2.05
CA ALA A 31 2.79 -8.29 -3.20
C ALA A 31 3.69 -8.31 -4.44
N ILE A 32 4.53 -7.28 -4.65
CA ILE A 32 5.52 -7.27 -5.74
C ILE A 32 6.61 -8.31 -5.52
N ILE A 33 7.04 -8.53 -4.27
CA ILE A 33 8.06 -9.54 -3.92
C ILE A 33 7.48 -10.95 -4.08
N GLU A 34 6.29 -11.19 -3.54
CA GLU A 34 5.61 -12.49 -3.59
C GLU A 34 5.16 -12.87 -5.00
N HIS A 35 4.74 -11.89 -5.82
CA HIS A 35 4.30 -12.12 -7.19
C HIS A 35 5.33 -11.65 -8.23
N ALA A 36 6.62 -11.60 -7.86
CA ALA A 36 7.72 -11.02 -8.63
C ALA A 36 7.97 -11.68 -9.99
N GLU A 37 7.58 -12.94 -10.17
CA GLU A 37 7.93 -13.74 -11.35
C GLU A 37 7.14 -13.39 -12.62
N ALA A 38 6.07 -12.58 -12.50
CA ALA A 38 5.26 -12.22 -13.66
C ALA A 38 5.71 -10.88 -14.30
N PRO A 39 5.55 -10.71 -15.63
CA PRO A 39 5.66 -9.39 -16.30
C PRO A 39 4.74 -8.32 -15.68
N ARG A 40 3.77 -8.75 -14.88
CA ARG A 40 2.88 -7.92 -14.06
C ARG A 40 3.63 -7.17 -12.94
N ALA A 41 4.72 -7.72 -12.41
CA ALA A 41 5.53 -7.09 -11.37
C ALA A 41 6.18 -5.77 -11.85
N ALA A 42 6.61 -5.68 -13.10
CA ALA A 42 7.13 -4.44 -13.69
C ALA A 42 6.06 -3.34 -13.73
N LYS A 43 4.83 -3.70 -14.15
CA LYS A 43 3.68 -2.78 -14.14
C LYS A 43 3.33 -2.34 -12.72
N ALA A 44 3.30 -3.25 -11.76
CA ALA A 44 3.03 -2.92 -10.37
C ALA A 44 4.12 -2.02 -9.75
N LYS A 45 5.41 -2.28 -10.02
CA LYS A 45 6.54 -1.41 -9.59
C LYS A 45 6.44 0.00 -10.14
N SER A 46 6.08 0.16 -11.43
CA SER A 46 5.90 1.50 -12.02
C SER A 46 4.73 2.26 -11.38
N LEU A 47 3.61 1.56 -11.12
CA LEU A 47 2.46 2.11 -10.40
C LEU A 47 2.80 2.44 -8.94
N GLN A 48 3.59 1.61 -8.27
CA GLN A 48 4.07 1.85 -6.90
C GLN A 48 4.87 3.16 -6.83
N LYS A 49 5.87 3.34 -7.70
CA LYS A 49 6.65 4.59 -7.78
C LYS A 49 5.76 5.82 -8.04
N LYS A 50 4.76 5.68 -8.91
CA LYS A 50 3.81 6.77 -9.21
C LYS A 50 2.91 7.09 -8.00
N ALA A 51 2.43 6.07 -7.31
CA ALA A 51 1.61 6.20 -6.12
C ALA A 51 2.38 6.85 -4.96
N ILE A 52 3.64 6.45 -4.73
CA ILE A 52 4.53 7.06 -3.73
C ILE A 52 4.68 8.56 -4.00
N ARG A 53 4.90 8.97 -5.25
CA ARG A 53 4.97 10.40 -5.62
C ARG A 53 3.67 11.16 -5.31
N PHE A 54 2.51 10.56 -5.59
CA PHE A 54 1.22 11.18 -5.26
C PHE A 54 0.97 11.27 -3.75
N CYS A 55 1.40 10.26 -2.98
CA CYS A 55 1.31 10.22 -1.53
C CYS A 55 2.26 11.19 -0.84
N ALA A 56 3.46 11.38 -1.38
CA ALA A 56 4.42 12.40 -0.94
C ALA A 56 3.96 13.83 -1.31
N SER A 57 3.11 13.95 -2.33
CA SER A 57 2.42 15.20 -2.69
C SER A 57 1.11 15.35 -1.89
N ASN A 58 0.43 16.50 -2.02
CA ASN A 58 -0.93 16.69 -1.50
C ASN A 58 -2.02 15.92 -2.28
N ARG A 59 -1.65 14.83 -2.98
CA ARG A 59 -2.53 14.03 -3.85
C ARG A 59 -2.73 12.61 -3.29
N GLN A 60 -2.87 12.47 -1.99
CA GLN A 60 -2.94 11.15 -1.34
C GLN A 60 -4.09 10.28 -1.87
N ALA A 61 -5.26 10.87 -2.15
CA ALA A 61 -6.39 10.15 -2.74
C ALA A 61 -6.05 9.51 -4.10
N GLN A 62 -5.21 10.17 -4.90
CA GLN A 62 -4.73 9.62 -6.17
C GLN A 62 -3.66 8.55 -5.94
N GLY A 63 -2.81 8.73 -4.93
CA GLY A 63 -1.82 7.75 -4.50
C GLY A 63 -2.45 6.43 -4.09
N VAL A 64 -3.41 6.46 -3.17
CA VAL A 64 -4.18 5.28 -2.71
C VAL A 64 -4.86 4.57 -3.87
N ARG A 65 -5.56 5.30 -4.75
CA ARG A 65 -6.17 4.70 -5.96
C ARG A 65 -5.14 4.08 -6.90
N THR A 66 -3.94 4.65 -6.98
CA THR A 66 -2.86 4.13 -7.83
C THR A 66 -2.25 2.87 -7.22
N PHE A 67 -2.09 2.80 -5.89
CA PHE A 67 -1.69 1.57 -5.21
C PHE A 67 -2.73 0.46 -5.38
N ALA A 68 -4.02 0.76 -5.29
CA ALA A 68 -5.08 -0.21 -5.57
C ALA A 68 -4.99 -0.77 -7.00
N LYS A 69 -4.67 0.08 -7.99
CA LYS A 69 -4.40 -0.36 -9.37
C LYS A 69 -3.16 -1.25 -9.47
N ALA A 70 -2.13 -0.98 -8.67
CA ALA A 70 -0.92 -1.81 -8.63
C ALA A 70 -1.23 -3.22 -8.10
N LEU A 71 -2.00 -3.32 -7.00
CA LEU A 71 -2.46 -4.60 -6.46
C LEU A 71 -3.33 -5.36 -7.47
N LYS A 72 -4.29 -4.68 -8.11
CA LYS A 72 -5.11 -5.28 -9.17
C LYS A 72 -4.28 -5.79 -10.35
N ALA A 73 -3.19 -5.10 -10.70
CA ALA A 73 -2.29 -5.57 -11.76
C ALA A 73 -1.53 -6.86 -11.38
N LEU A 74 -1.30 -7.08 -10.08
CA LEU A 74 -0.72 -8.30 -9.52
C LEU A 74 -1.75 -9.41 -9.32
N GLY A 75 -3.05 -9.11 -9.41
CA GLY A 75 -4.14 -10.05 -9.08
C GLY A 75 -4.51 -10.08 -7.60
N VAL A 76 -3.95 -9.16 -6.80
CA VAL A 76 -4.24 -9.02 -5.38
C VAL A 76 -5.41 -8.04 -5.18
N GLN A 77 -6.38 -8.41 -4.35
CA GLN A 77 -7.46 -7.48 -4.00
C GLN A 77 -6.93 -6.40 -3.02
N PRO A 78 -7.13 -5.11 -3.31
CA PRO A 78 -6.78 -4.05 -2.38
C PRO A 78 -7.67 -4.15 -1.13
N VAL A 79 -7.07 -4.04 0.06
CA VAL A 79 -7.86 -3.95 1.28
C VAL A 79 -8.58 -2.60 1.25
N ASN A 80 -9.89 -2.63 0.96
CA ASN A 80 -10.73 -1.46 1.17
C ASN A 80 -10.84 -1.27 2.68
N ASN A 81 -10.42 -0.10 3.16
CA ASN A 81 -10.75 0.39 4.49
C ASN A 81 -11.45 1.72 4.33
#